data_AF-A0A318JSW5-F1
#
_entry.id   AF-A0A318JSW5-F1
#
_cell.length_a   1.000
_cell.length_b   1.000
_cell.length_c   1.000
_cell.angle_alpha   90.00
_cell.angle_beta   90.00
_cell.angle_gamma   90.00
#
_symmetry.space_group_name_H-M   'P 1'
#
loop_
_entity.id
_entity.type
_entity.pdbx_description
1 polymer ?
#
loop_
_entity_poly.entity_id
_entity_poly.type
_entity_poly.pdbx_seq_one_letter_code
_entity_poly.pdbx_strand_id
1 'polypeptide(L)'
;MYFKGDPDDMHSAMTPMSHKEMVEWYWAGVDENPSSLADLYVDFHDFIHDFLFMEFTSRLGASVFLFRRIAAASEEHLAQLSKIKESGSRRIRGWEYECDMMVDEDMYAVKDAETIGYGAVTVAAVAALEALAEDLITTDRPSGSSGLQQKFARLLPLLSLSSEEKAEVQAQIKKLANRRNSFAHSVTGHPWHDPTRPPREKPIFDKESVSDTLFTVGRIAVVVDCNLDR
;
A
#
# COMPACT_ATOMS: atom_id res chain seq x y z
N MET A 1 7.44 15.69 15.39
CA MET A 1 8.78 15.61 16.00
C MET A 1 8.72 14.65 17.18
N TYR A 2 9.35 13.47 17.05
CA TYR A 2 9.41 12.46 18.12
C TYR A 2 10.62 12.73 19.01
N PHE A 3 10.45 12.56 20.32
CA PHE A 3 11.48 12.81 21.30
C PHE A 3 11.73 11.55 22.14
N LYS A 4 13.00 11.28 22.43
CA LYS A 4 13.37 10.25 23.40
C LYS A 4 13.59 10.88 24.76
N GLY A 5 12.94 10.32 25.77
CA GLY A 5 13.32 10.51 27.17
C GLY A 5 14.39 9.50 27.54
N ASP A 6 15.29 9.87 28.44
CA ASP A 6 16.21 8.91 29.05
C ASP A 6 15.38 7.95 29.92
N PRO A 7 15.36 6.63 29.65
CA PRO A 7 14.59 5.68 30.45
C PRO A 7 15.04 5.64 31.92
N ASP A 8 16.26 6.09 32.22
CA ASP A 8 16.83 6.10 33.57
C ASP A 8 16.76 7.48 34.26
N ASP A 9 16.31 8.53 33.57
CA ASP A 9 16.14 9.88 34.11
C ASP A 9 14.86 10.55 33.60
N MET A 10 13.79 10.45 34.41
CA MET A 10 12.48 11.08 34.15
C MET A 10 12.52 12.62 34.05
N HIS A 11 13.64 13.26 34.40
CA HIS A 11 13.83 14.71 34.30
C HIS A 11 14.75 15.13 33.16
N SER A 12 15.25 14.18 32.37
CA SER A 12 16.13 14.47 31.25
C SER A 12 15.41 15.21 30.12
N ALA A 13 16.08 16.20 29.53
CA ALA A 13 15.52 16.99 28.45
C ALA A 13 15.19 16.07 27.26
N MET A 14 13.92 16.08 26.85
CA MET A 14 13.47 15.37 25.66
C MET A 14 14.33 15.77 24.47
N THR A 15 15.11 14.83 23.95
CA THR A 15 15.97 15.06 22.79
C THR A 15 15.25 14.64 21.52
N PRO A 16 15.26 15.48 20.46
CA PRO A 16 14.68 15.09 19.18
C PRO A 16 15.37 13.81 18.68
N MET A 17 14.59 12.82 18.28
CA MET A 17 15.12 11.61 17.65
C MET A 17 15.67 11.94 16.26
N SER A 18 16.80 11.36 15.88
CA SER A 18 17.27 11.38 14.49
C SER A 18 16.35 10.55 13.59
N HIS A 19 16.36 10.78 12.27
CA HIS A 19 15.53 10.02 11.32
C HIS A 19 15.75 8.49 11.43
N LYS A 20 17.00 8.06 11.60
CA LYS A 20 17.33 6.64 11.79
C LYS A 20 16.73 6.07 13.09
N GLU A 21 16.80 6.82 14.19
CA GLU A 21 16.21 6.42 15.47
C GLU A 21 14.69 6.42 15.42
N MET A 22 14.08 7.38 14.71
CA MET A 22 12.64 7.39 14.48
C MET A 22 12.21 6.14 13.71
N VAL A 23 12.95 5.77 12.65
CA VAL A 23 12.70 4.55 11.88
C VAL A 23 12.87 3.29 12.75
N GLU A 24 13.93 3.20 13.57
CA GLU A 24 14.17 2.04 14.45
C GLU A 24 13.11 1.92 15.57
N TRP A 25 12.79 3.01 16.26
CA TRP A 25 11.73 3.04 17.28
C TRP A 25 10.37 2.70 16.67
N TYR A 26 10.10 3.26 15.49
CA TYR A 26 8.93 2.96 14.69
C TYR A 26 8.84 1.46 14.42
N TRP A 27 9.88 0.82 13.83
CA TRP A 27 9.86 -0.61 13.52
C TRP A 27 9.66 -1.50 14.76
N ALA A 28 10.08 -1.03 15.94
CA ALA A 28 9.92 -1.75 17.19
C ALA A 28 8.47 -1.76 17.74
N GLY A 29 7.69 -0.69 17.53
CA GLY A 29 6.30 -0.56 18.03
C GLY A 29 5.21 -0.71 16.96
N VAL A 30 5.62 -1.02 15.74
CA VAL A 30 4.82 -0.80 14.54
C VAL A 30 3.58 -1.69 14.41
N ASP A 31 3.59 -2.86 15.04
CA ASP A 31 2.47 -3.80 15.04
C ASP A 31 1.41 -3.43 16.09
N GLU A 32 1.72 -2.48 16.99
CA GLU A 32 0.86 -2.04 18.09
C GLU A 32 0.03 -0.81 17.74
N ASN A 33 0.45 -0.01 16.73
CA ASN A 33 -0.30 1.17 16.29
C ASN A 33 -0.39 1.27 14.76
N PRO A 34 -1.50 0.79 14.16
CA PRO A 34 -1.72 0.87 12.73
C PRO A 34 -1.80 2.28 12.15
N SER A 35 -2.11 3.29 12.98
CA SER A 35 -2.25 4.68 12.51
C SER A 35 -0.90 5.34 12.27
N SER A 36 0.11 5.01 13.08
CA SER A 36 1.50 5.45 12.84
C SER A 36 2.11 4.77 11.63
N LEU A 37 1.58 3.65 11.12
CA LEU A 37 2.21 2.91 10.02
C LEU A 37 2.39 3.73 8.73
N ALA A 38 1.52 4.73 8.52
CA ALA A 38 1.64 5.64 7.39
C ALA A 38 2.95 6.44 7.43
N ASP A 39 3.57 6.61 8.62
CA ASP A 39 4.79 7.40 8.83
C ASP A 39 6.02 6.93 8.05
N LEU A 40 6.04 5.68 7.57
CA LEU A 40 7.09 5.21 6.64
C LEU A 40 6.98 5.81 5.25
N TYR A 41 5.78 6.20 4.86
CA TYR A 41 5.42 6.53 3.49
C TYR A 41 5.01 8.00 3.35
N VAL A 42 4.87 8.68 4.47
CA VAL A 42 4.41 10.05 4.61
C VAL A 42 5.28 10.68 5.70
N ASP A 43 6.05 11.72 5.38
CA ASP A 43 6.81 12.47 6.40
C ASP A 43 5.81 13.29 7.25
N PHE A 44 5.28 12.68 8.33
CA PHE A 44 4.22 13.26 9.19
C PHE A 44 4.55 14.56 9.90
N HIS A 45 5.78 15.06 9.76
CA HIS A 45 6.21 16.21 10.53
C HIS A 45 5.58 17.52 10.04
N ASP A 46 4.94 17.52 8.85
CA ASP A 46 4.39 18.72 8.22
C ASP A 46 2.85 18.77 8.09
N PHE A 47 2.10 17.68 8.33
CA PHE A 47 0.61 17.69 8.31
C PHE A 47 0.04 18.29 9.60
N ILE A 48 0.39 19.53 9.91
CA ILE A 48 0.07 20.15 11.20
C ILE A 48 -1.40 20.64 11.27
N HIS A 49 -2.19 20.61 10.18
CA HIS A 49 -3.32 21.56 10.10
C HIS A 49 -4.68 21.13 9.53
N ASP A 50 -4.92 19.91 9.03
CA ASP A 50 -6.27 19.59 8.50
C ASP A 50 -6.77 18.15 8.75
N PHE A 51 -8.05 18.02 9.09
CA PHE A 51 -8.69 16.75 9.46
C PHE A 51 -8.78 15.77 8.29
N LEU A 52 -8.85 16.29 7.06
CA LEU A 52 -8.87 15.49 5.83
C LEU A 52 -7.60 14.67 5.65
N PHE A 53 -6.44 15.24 5.98
CA PHE A 53 -5.16 14.54 5.91
C PHE A 53 -4.99 13.53 7.04
N MET A 54 -5.58 13.76 8.22
CA MET A 54 -5.63 12.75 9.29
C MET A 54 -6.46 11.52 8.88
N GLU A 55 -7.58 11.72 8.19
CA GLU A 55 -8.40 10.60 7.71
C GLU A 55 -7.69 9.82 6.60
N PHE A 56 -7.08 10.51 5.63
CA PHE A 56 -6.23 9.89 4.61
C PHE A 56 -5.12 9.05 5.23
N THR A 57 -4.39 9.62 6.19
CA THR A 57 -3.35 8.97 6.98
C THR A 57 -3.84 7.67 7.60
N SER A 58 -4.98 7.72 8.29
CA SER A 58 -5.54 6.53 8.93
C SER A 58 -5.84 5.42 7.92
N ARG A 59 -6.35 5.78 6.73
CA ARG A 59 -6.66 4.83 5.65
C ARG A 59 -5.39 4.26 5.02
N LEU A 60 -4.35 5.08 4.84
CA LEU A 60 -3.06 4.63 4.32
C LEU A 60 -2.36 3.73 5.34
N GLY A 61 -2.35 4.09 6.63
CA GLY A 61 -1.80 3.28 7.71
C GLY A 61 -2.48 1.91 7.82
N ALA A 62 -3.80 1.85 7.69
CA ALA A 62 -4.54 0.59 7.59
C ALA A 62 -4.12 -0.26 6.37
N SER A 63 -3.86 0.38 5.22
CA SER A 63 -3.38 -0.30 4.02
C SER A 63 -1.96 -0.89 4.23
N VAL A 64 -1.07 -0.13 4.86
CA VAL A 64 0.28 -0.60 5.23
C VAL A 64 0.20 -1.76 6.24
N PHE A 65 -0.70 -1.69 7.22
CA PHE A 65 -0.95 -2.78 8.17
C PHE A 65 -1.36 -4.06 7.46
N LEU A 66 -2.35 -3.97 6.57
CA LEU A 66 -2.83 -5.11 5.79
C LEU A 66 -1.72 -5.72 4.94
N PHE A 67 -0.94 -4.89 4.24
CA PHE A 67 0.20 -5.35 3.45
C PHE A 67 1.16 -6.21 4.26
N ARG A 68 1.55 -5.73 5.44
CA ARG A 68 2.48 -6.43 6.31
C ARG A 68 1.91 -7.72 6.88
N ARG A 69 0.63 -7.70 7.28
CA ARG A 69 -0.05 -8.89 7.79
C ARG A 69 -0.20 -9.96 6.71
N ILE A 70 -0.52 -9.58 5.48
CA ILE A 70 -0.56 -10.49 4.33
C ILE A 70 0.82 -11.10 4.09
N ALA A 71 1.86 -10.28 4.01
CA ALA A 71 3.23 -10.76 3.79
C ALA A 71 3.67 -11.75 4.88
N ALA A 72 3.50 -11.40 6.16
CA ALA A 72 3.89 -12.25 7.27
C ALA A 72 3.10 -13.57 7.32
N ALA A 73 1.79 -13.53 7.11
CA ALA A 73 0.95 -14.73 7.12
C ALA A 73 1.30 -15.67 5.95
N SER A 74 1.55 -15.12 4.76
CA SER A 74 1.98 -15.90 3.58
C SER A 74 3.35 -16.54 3.80
N GLU A 75 4.32 -15.78 4.30
CA GLU A 75 5.66 -16.28 4.64
C GLU A 75 5.59 -17.42 5.68
N GLU A 76 4.78 -17.26 6.74
CA GLU A 76 4.58 -18.28 7.77
C GLU A 76 3.97 -19.57 7.18
N HIS A 77 2.88 -19.46 6.42
CA HIS A 77 2.21 -20.62 5.84
C HIS A 77 3.07 -21.34 4.80
N LEU A 78 3.78 -20.61 3.94
CA LEU A 78 4.72 -21.21 2.99
C LEU A 78 5.86 -21.93 3.69
N ALA A 79 6.38 -21.39 4.81
CA ALA A 79 7.39 -22.06 5.61
C ALA A 79 6.85 -23.34 6.25
N GLN A 80 5.62 -23.35 6.76
CA GLN A 80 4.97 -24.53 7.31
C GLN A 80 4.77 -25.62 6.24
N LEU A 81 4.24 -25.27 5.07
CA LEU A 81 4.04 -26.20 3.96
C LEU A 81 5.36 -26.78 3.43
N SER A 82 6.41 -25.94 3.35
CA SER A 82 7.75 -26.41 2.96
C SER A 82 8.29 -27.45 3.95
N LYS A 83 8.15 -27.21 5.26
CA LYS A 83 8.53 -28.20 6.30
C LYS A 83 7.72 -29.50 6.19
N ILE A 84 6.42 -29.41 5.89
CA ILE A 84 5.57 -30.58 5.70
C ILE A 84 6.07 -31.40 4.50
N LYS A 85 6.39 -30.74 3.39
CA LYS A 85 6.92 -31.37 2.18
C LYS A 85 8.27 -32.03 2.42
N GLU A 86 9.20 -31.33 3.06
CA GLU A 86 10.53 -31.83 3.38
C GLU A 86 10.50 -33.02 4.34
N SER A 87 9.69 -32.93 5.40
CA SER A 87 9.54 -34.01 6.39
C SER A 87 8.79 -35.22 5.83
N GLY A 88 7.99 -35.05 4.77
CA GLY A 88 7.08 -36.07 4.28
C GLY A 88 6.00 -36.46 5.29
N SER A 89 5.73 -35.61 6.29
CA SER A 89 4.84 -35.93 7.43
C SER A 89 3.39 -36.22 7.02
N ARG A 90 2.96 -35.79 5.83
CA ARG A 90 1.64 -36.08 5.26
C ARG A 90 1.64 -37.21 4.22
N ARG A 91 2.79 -37.83 3.93
CA ARG A 91 2.88 -38.88 2.90
C ARG A 91 2.22 -40.17 3.38
N ILE A 92 1.39 -40.73 2.52
CA ILE A 92 0.82 -42.06 2.68
C ILE A 92 1.61 -43.03 1.81
N ARG A 93 1.95 -44.20 2.37
CA ARG A 93 2.75 -45.20 1.66
C ARG A 93 2.07 -45.63 0.35
N GLY A 94 2.79 -45.52 -0.77
CA GLY A 94 2.29 -45.83 -2.11
C GLY A 94 1.51 -44.70 -2.79
N TRP A 95 1.41 -43.53 -2.15
CA TRP A 95 0.73 -42.32 -2.63
C TRP A 95 1.57 -41.06 -2.37
N GLU A 96 2.88 -41.23 -2.22
CA GLU A 96 3.80 -40.17 -1.81
C GLU A 96 3.79 -39.00 -2.80
N TYR A 97 3.67 -39.31 -4.09
CA TYR A 97 3.66 -38.33 -5.17
C TYR A 97 2.40 -37.46 -5.13
N GLU A 98 1.22 -38.07 -4.99
CA GLU A 98 -0.05 -37.36 -4.88
C GLU A 98 -0.11 -36.50 -3.62
N CYS A 99 0.45 -36.99 -2.51
CA CYS A 99 0.55 -36.20 -1.27
C CYS A 99 1.43 -34.96 -1.46
N ASP A 100 2.56 -35.09 -2.15
CA ASP A 100 3.45 -33.95 -2.44
C ASP A 100 2.80 -32.97 -3.42
N MET A 101 2.04 -33.46 -4.41
CA MET A 101 1.24 -32.61 -5.31
C MET A 101 0.21 -31.79 -4.56
N MET A 102 -0.51 -32.37 -3.59
CA MET A 102 -1.48 -31.63 -2.78
C MET A 102 -0.81 -30.51 -1.97
N VAL A 103 0.39 -30.77 -1.41
CA VAL A 103 1.15 -29.73 -0.72
C VAL A 103 1.60 -28.63 -1.68
N ASP A 104 1.97 -28.97 -2.92
CA ASP A 104 2.28 -27.98 -3.95
C ASP A 104 1.06 -27.13 -4.32
N GLU A 105 -0.11 -27.74 -4.48
CA GLU A 105 -1.38 -27.04 -4.71
C GLU A 105 -1.70 -26.07 -3.56
N ASP A 106 -1.55 -26.50 -2.31
CA ASP A 106 -1.69 -25.63 -1.13
C ASP A 106 -0.72 -24.44 -1.19
N MET A 107 0.54 -24.68 -1.56
CA MET A 107 1.55 -23.61 -1.71
C MET A 107 1.19 -22.62 -2.83
N TYR A 108 0.65 -23.10 -3.95
CA TYR A 108 0.16 -22.24 -5.03
C TYR A 108 -1.02 -21.38 -4.55
N ALA A 109 -1.97 -21.97 -3.83
CA ALA A 109 -3.12 -21.25 -3.29
C ALA A 109 -2.70 -20.12 -2.34
N VAL A 110 -1.68 -20.34 -1.49
CA VAL A 110 -1.14 -19.29 -0.61
C VAL A 110 -0.52 -18.13 -1.42
N LYS A 111 0.25 -18.42 -2.48
CA LYS A 111 0.84 -17.39 -3.34
C LYS A 111 -0.20 -16.59 -4.12
N ASP A 112 -1.26 -17.25 -4.59
CA ASP A 112 -2.37 -16.58 -5.24
C ASP A 112 -3.12 -15.67 -4.26
N ALA A 113 -3.37 -16.14 -3.03
CA ALA A 113 -3.97 -15.34 -1.97
C ALA A 113 -3.11 -14.12 -1.60
N GLU A 114 -1.79 -14.28 -1.52
CA GLU A 114 -0.84 -13.18 -1.31
C GLU A 114 -0.96 -12.12 -2.41
N THR A 115 -0.92 -12.55 -3.68
CA THR A 115 -1.02 -11.68 -4.86
C THR A 115 -2.35 -10.91 -4.87
N ILE A 116 -3.46 -11.59 -4.56
CA ILE A 116 -4.78 -10.96 -4.44
C ILE A 116 -4.80 -9.95 -3.30
N GLY A 117 -4.23 -10.29 -2.15
CA GLY A 117 -4.11 -9.41 -1.00
C GLY A 117 -3.32 -8.14 -1.31
N TYR A 118 -2.19 -8.27 -2.00
CA TYR A 118 -1.36 -7.17 -2.47
C TYR A 118 -2.10 -6.24 -3.44
N GLY A 119 -2.89 -6.81 -4.36
CA GLY A 119 -3.75 -6.02 -5.22
C GLY A 119 -4.87 -5.30 -4.46
N ALA A 120 -5.47 -5.94 -3.44
CA ALA A 120 -6.49 -5.30 -2.59
C ALA A 120 -5.91 -4.10 -1.80
N VAL A 121 -4.70 -4.24 -1.25
CA VAL A 121 -3.97 -3.13 -0.61
C VAL A 121 -3.75 -1.98 -1.60
N THR A 122 -3.30 -2.31 -2.82
CA THR A 122 -3.07 -1.30 -3.87
C THR A 122 -4.34 -0.50 -4.16
N VAL A 123 -5.49 -1.19 -4.30
CA VAL A 123 -6.80 -0.53 -4.50
C VAL A 123 -7.17 0.33 -3.30
N ALA A 124 -7.01 -0.17 -2.08
CA ALA A 124 -7.36 0.57 -0.86
C ALA A 124 -6.55 1.86 -0.70
N ALA A 125 -5.24 1.80 -0.92
CA ALA A 125 -4.36 2.96 -0.85
C ALA A 125 -4.71 4.01 -1.93
N VAL A 126 -4.97 3.57 -3.17
CA VAL A 126 -5.40 4.48 -4.25
C VAL A 126 -6.76 5.09 -3.96
N ALA A 127 -7.71 4.32 -3.41
CA ALA A 127 -9.03 4.81 -3.03
C ALA A 127 -8.94 5.86 -1.91
N ALA A 128 -8.02 5.69 -0.95
CA ALA A 128 -7.75 6.69 0.08
C ALA A 128 -7.30 8.03 -0.55
N LEU A 129 -6.41 7.99 -1.53
CA LEU A 129 -5.96 9.17 -2.28
C LEU A 129 -7.09 9.79 -3.12
N GLU A 130 -7.93 8.97 -3.76
CA GLU A 130 -9.11 9.43 -4.49
C GLU A 130 -10.13 10.14 -3.59
N ALA A 131 -10.26 9.69 -2.34
CA ALA A 131 -11.14 10.30 -1.36
C ALA A 131 -10.57 11.64 -0.88
N LEU A 132 -9.27 11.68 -0.51
CA LEU A 132 -8.59 12.92 -0.16
C LEU A 132 -8.76 13.99 -1.25
N ALA A 133 -8.54 13.62 -2.52
CA ALA A 133 -8.71 14.53 -3.63
C ALA A 133 -10.17 15.00 -3.81
N GLU A 134 -11.16 14.15 -3.53
CA GLU A 134 -12.57 14.57 -3.55
C GLU A 134 -12.86 15.58 -2.46
N ASP A 135 -12.40 15.31 -1.24
CA ASP A 135 -12.68 16.15 -0.08
C ASP A 135 -12.03 17.54 -0.20
N LEU A 136 -10.88 17.63 -0.88
CA LEU A 136 -10.20 18.88 -1.18
C LEU A 136 -10.84 19.67 -2.34
N ILE A 137 -11.61 19.03 -3.23
CA ILE A 137 -12.32 19.71 -4.32
C ILE A 137 -13.64 20.26 -3.75
N THR A 138 -13.58 21.49 -3.24
CA THR A 138 -14.71 22.22 -2.61
C THR A 138 -15.77 22.71 -3.61
N THR A 139 -16.24 21.85 -4.52
CA THR A 139 -17.31 22.23 -5.47
C THR A 139 -18.70 21.82 -4.98
N ASP A 140 -19.65 22.76 -4.97
CA ASP A 140 -21.09 22.58 -4.65
C ASP A 140 -21.84 21.55 -5.51
N ARG A 141 -21.16 20.91 -6.47
CA ARG A 141 -21.72 19.81 -7.25
C ARG A 141 -20.96 18.54 -6.87
N PRO A 142 -21.66 17.49 -6.41
CA PRO A 142 -21.03 16.19 -6.28
C PRO A 142 -20.43 15.85 -7.64
N SER A 143 -19.12 15.65 -7.68
CA SER A 143 -18.48 15.03 -8.83
C SER A 143 -19.17 13.69 -8.99
N GLY A 144 -20.05 13.54 -10.00
CA GLY A 144 -20.53 12.20 -10.35
C GLY A 144 -19.32 11.26 -10.48
N SER A 145 -19.46 9.99 -10.08
CA SER A 145 -18.41 8.97 -9.94
C SER A 145 -17.18 9.13 -10.87
N SER A 146 -16.28 10.04 -10.54
CA SER A 146 -15.14 10.41 -11.38
C SER A 146 -13.89 9.71 -10.85
N GLY A 147 -13.11 9.10 -11.73
CA GLY A 147 -11.92 8.33 -11.32
C GLY A 147 -10.74 9.22 -10.94
N LEU A 148 -9.72 8.65 -10.29
CA LEU A 148 -8.50 9.30 -9.79
C LEU A 148 -7.95 10.37 -10.73
N GLN A 149 -7.77 10.02 -12.01
CA GLN A 149 -7.21 10.93 -13.02
C GLN A 149 -8.06 12.19 -13.22
N GLN A 150 -9.40 12.06 -13.21
CA GLN A 150 -10.31 13.19 -13.38
C GLN A 150 -10.32 14.07 -12.12
N LYS A 151 -10.30 13.47 -10.92
CA LYS A 151 -10.20 14.22 -9.67
C LYS A 151 -8.91 15.03 -9.61
N PHE A 152 -7.77 14.40 -9.89
CA PHE A 152 -6.49 15.11 -9.91
C PHE A 152 -6.37 16.14 -11.04
N ALA A 153 -7.01 15.93 -12.19
CA ALA A 153 -7.09 16.97 -13.22
C ALA A 153 -7.83 18.23 -12.75
N ARG A 154 -8.76 18.10 -11.79
CA ARG A 154 -9.48 19.22 -11.16
C ARG A 154 -8.74 19.81 -9.96
N LEU A 155 -8.00 18.98 -9.21
CA LEU A 155 -7.23 19.42 -8.04
C LEU A 155 -5.94 20.16 -8.43
N LEU A 156 -5.17 19.65 -9.41
CA LEU A 156 -3.86 20.21 -9.76
C LEU A 156 -3.85 21.71 -10.13
N PRO A 157 -4.87 22.26 -10.82
CA PRO A 157 -4.95 23.70 -11.05
C PRO A 157 -5.05 24.54 -9.76
N LEU A 158 -5.55 23.97 -8.66
CA LEU A 158 -5.72 24.64 -7.37
C LEU A 158 -4.43 24.64 -6.52
N LEU A 159 -3.41 23.89 -6.94
CA LEU A 159 -2.14 23.79 -6.22
C LEU A 159 -1.11 24.77 -6.78
N SER A 160 -0.33 25.36 -5.88
CA SER A 160 0.80 26.26 -6.15
C SER A 160 2.05 25.52 -6.66
N LEU A 161 1.86 24.63 -7.63
CA LEU A 161 2.90 23.83 -8.28
C LEU A 161 3.32 24.44 -9.62
N SER A 162 4.60 24.28 -9.96
CA SER A 162 5.11 24.53 -11.31
C SER A 162 4.53 23.55 -12.34
N SER A 163 4.64 23.88 -13.63
CA SER A 163 4.17 23.00 -14.71
C SER A 163 4.88 21.63 -14.72
N GLU A 164 6.15 21.59 -14.33
CA GLU A 164 6.95 20.36 -14.26
C GLU A 164 6.47 19.46 -13.12
N GLU A 165 6.25 20.03 -11.93
CA GLU A 165 5.72 19.30 -10.77
C GLU A 165 4.31 18.77 -11.03
N LYS A 166 3.45 19.56 -11.70
CA LYS A 166 2.11 19.10 -12.12
C LYS A 166 2.20 17.91 -13.06
N ALA A 167 3.13 17.92 -14.01
CA ALA A 167 3.34 16.81 -14.95
C ALA A 167 3.83 15.55 -14.23
N GLU A 168 4.72 15.70 -13.27
CA GLU A 168 5.24 14.59 -12.45
C GLU A 168 4.12 13.96 -11.60
N VAL A 169 3.27 14.75 -10.93
CA VAL A 169 2.11 14.23 -10.19
C VAL A 169 1.14 13.51 -11.15
N GLN A 170 0.87 14.06 -12.35
CA GLN A 170 0.02 13.40 -13.33
C GLN A 170 0.59 12.04 -13.79
N ALA A 171 1.90 11.94 -13.99
CA ALA A 171 2.56 10.70 -14.36
C ALA A 171 2.40 9.63 -13.26
N GLN A 172 2.56 10.02 -12.00
CA GLN A 172 2.34 9.14 -10.85
C GLN A 172 0.88 8.70 -10.73
N ILE A 173 -0.07 9.63 -10.89
CA ILE A 173 -1.50 9.33 -10.89
C ILE A 173 -1.87 8.37 -12.02
N LYS A 174 -1.27 8.53 -13.21
CA LYS A 174 -1.45 7.60 -14.33
C LYS A 174 -0.90 6.22 -14.00
N LYS A 175 0.28 6.13 -13.38
CA LYS A 175 0.88 4.88 -12.89
C LYS A 175 -0.05 4.16 -11.91
N LEU A 176 -0.60 4.87 -10.91
CA LEU A 176 -1.53 4.33 -9.92
C LEU A 176 -2.85 3.84 -10.55
N ALA A 177 -3.44 4.65 -11.45
CA ALA A 177 -4.66 4.27 -12.15
C ALA A 177 -4.47 3.00 -13.00
N ASN A 178 -3.32 2.89 -13.69
CA ASN A 178 -2.98 1.70 -14.46
C ASN A 178 -2.87 0.46 -13.56
N ARG A 179 -2.20 0.56 -12.40
CA ARG A 179 -2.09 -0.56 -11.44
C ARG A 179 -3.45 -1.02 -10.92
N ARG A 180 -4.30 -0.09 -10.50
CA ARG A 180 -5.66 -0.39 -10.04
C ARG A 180 -6.48 -1.11 -11.12
N ASN A 181 -6.45 -0.59 -12.35
CA ASN A 181 -7.18 -1.18 -13.48
C ASN A 181 -6.62 -2.56 -13.87
N SER A 182 -5.30 -2.70 -13.81
CA SER A 182 -4.59 -3.98 -13.99
C SER A 182 -5.05 -5.02 -12.98
N PHE A 183 -5.25 -4.65 -11.70
CA PHE A 183 -5.76 -5.56 -10.68
C PHE A 183 -7.19 -5.98 -10.96
N ALA A 184 -8.05 -5.01 -11.29
CA ALA A 184 -9.44 -5.32 -11.64
C ALA A 184 -9.48 -6.34 -12.79
N HIS A 185 -8.64 -6.18 -13.81
CA HIS A 185 -8.52 -7.13 -14.91
C HIS A 185 -7.85 -8.46 -14.55
N SER A 186 -6.96 -8.52 -13.56
CA SER A 186 -6.37 -9.80 -13.13
C SER A 186 -7.35 -10.64 -12.32
N VAL A 187 -8.21 -10.00 -11.52
CA VAL A 187 -9.23 -10.69 -10.69
C VAL A 187 -10.50 -11.01 -11.49
N THR A 188 -10.92 -10.12 -12.40
CA THR A 188 -12.12 -10.31 -13.23
C THR A 188 -11.82 -10.88 -14.61
N GLY A 189 -10.54 -11.08 -14.94
CA GLY A 189 -10.10 -11.54 -16.25
C GLY A 189 -10.76 -12.87 -16.62
N HIS A 190 -11.27 -12.94 -17.84
CA HIS A 190 -11.81 -14.19 -18.38
C HIS A 190 -10.74 -15.29 -18.28
N PRO A 191 -11.07 -16.49 -17.78
CA PRO A 191 -10.13 -17.63 -17.73
C PRO A 191 -9.72 -18.10 -19.14
N TRP A 192 -10.39 -17.62 -20.18
CA TRP A 192 -10.15 -17.97 -21.57
C TRP A 192 -9.24 -16.93 -22.23
N HIS A 193 -8.06 -17.39 -22.65
CA HIS A 193 -7.14 -16.64 -23.48
C HIS A 193 -7.86 -16.25 -24.78
N ASP A 194 -8.04 -14.95 -25.04
CA ASP A 194 -8.41 -14.49 -26.38
C ASP A 194 -7.16 -14.66 -27.27
N PRO A 195 -7.14 -15.59 -28.23
CA PRO A 195 -5.96 -15.84 -29.06
C PRO A 195 -5.67 -14.67 -30.03
N THR A 196 -6.60 -13.71 -30.16
CA THR A 196 -6.45 -12.55 -31.05
C THR A 196 -5.80 -11.35 -30.35
N ARG A 197 -5.65 -11.39 -29.03
CA ARG A 197 -4.96 -10.34 -28.26
C ARG A 197 -3.58 -10.85 -27.86
N PRO A 198 -2.53 -10.02 -28.01
CA PRO A 198 -1.24 -10.35 -27.42
C PRO A 198 -1.44 -10.61 -25.92
N PRO A 199 -0.77 -11.63 -25.35
CA PRO A 199 -0.86 -11.88 -23.92
C PRO A 199 -0.52 -10.59 -23.20
N ARG A 200 -1.50 -10.03 -22.50
CA ARG A 200 -1.23 -8.92 -21.58
C ARG A 200 -0.29 -9.49 -20.54
N GLU A 201 0.87 -8.85 -20.36
CA GLU A 201 1.71 -9.14 -19.19
C GLU A 201 0.81 -9.10 -17.97
N LYS A 202 0.71 -10.25 -17.29
CA LYS A 202 -0.07 -10.30 -16.05
C LYS A 202 0.59 -9.31 -15.11
N PRO A 203 -0.15 -8.29 -14.62
CA PRO A 203 0.40 -7.40 -13.63
C PRO A 203 0.83 -8.24 -12.43
N ILE A 204 2.11 -8.20 -12.11
CA ILE A 204 2.65 -8.87 -10.93
C ILE A 204 2.37 -7.92 -9.76
N PHE A 205 1.45 -8.32 -8.89
CA PHE A 205 1.26 -7.69 -7.59
C PHE A 205 2.20 -8.39 -6.62
N ASP A 206 3.43 -7.91 -6.57
CA ASP A 206 4.45 -8.36 -5.64
C ASP A 206 4.69 -7.31 -4.53
N LYS A 207 5.54 -7.69 -3.57
CA LYS A 207 5.93 -6.86 -2.43
C LYS A 207 6.49 -5.50 -2.85
N GLU A 208 7.28 -5.46 -3.93
CA GLU A 208 7.90 -4.23 -4.42
C GLU A 208 6.87 -3.28 -5.04
N SER A 209 5.98 -3.81 -5.88
CA SER A 209 4.92 -3.04 -6.55
C SER A 209 3.94 -2.41 -5.56
N VAL A 210 3.61 -3.10 -4.47
CA VAL A 210 2.75 -2.58 -3.40
C VAL A 210 3.49 -1.51 -2.60
N SER A 211 4.75 -1.76 -2.21
CA SER A 211 5.55 -0.78 -1.49
C SER A 211 5.71 0.52 -2.28
N ASP A 212 6.05 0.43 -3.57
CA ASP A 212 6.14 1.60 -4.45
C ASP A 212 4.77 2.28 -4.66
N THR A 213 3.66 1.55 -4.63
CA THR A 213 2.31 2.15 -4.63
C THR A 213 2.06 2.95 -3.35
N LEU A 214 2.31 2.36 -2.18
CA LEU A 214 2.12 3.02 -0.88
C LEU A 214 2.98 4.29 -0.79
N PHE A 215 4.24 4.20 -1.22
CA PHE A 215 5.15 5.36 -1.29
C PHE A 215 4.67 6.42 -2.27
N THR A 216 4.25 6.02 -3.47
CA THR A 216 3.75 6.98 -4.47
C THR A 216 2.50 7.69 -3.95
N VAL A 217 1.57 6.97 -3.32
CA VAL A 217 0.36 7.54 -2.71
C VAL A 217 0.72 8.54 -1.61
N GLY A 218 1.59 8.16 -0.69
CA GLY A 218 2.04 9.05 0.40
C GLY A 218 2.75 10.30 -0.11
N ARG A 219 3.67 10.14 -1.07
CA ARG A 219 4.38 11.27 -1.70
C ARG A 219 3.43 12.26 -2.37
N ILE A 220 2.43 11.78 -3.10
CA ILE A 220 1.43 12.67 -3.72
C ILE A 220 0.69 13.46 -2.63
N ALA A 221 0.27 12.80 -1.55
CA ALA A 221 -0.43 13.50 -0.46
C ALA A 221 0.43 14.60 0.20
N VAL A 222 1.73 14.34 0.41
CA VAL A 222 2.68 15.37 0.89
C VAL A 222 2.77 16.54 -0.08
N VAL A 223 2.93 16.27 -1.38
CA VAL A 223 2.98 17.32 -2.41
C VAL A 223 1.69 18.15 -2.41
N VAL A 224 0.53 17.51 -2.22
CA VAL A 224 -0.77 18.20 -2.17
C VAL A 224 -0.86 19.09 -0.93
N ASP A 225 -0.52 18.62 0.27
CA ASP A 225 -0.59 19.42 1.50
C ASP A 225 0.34 20.64 1.45
N CYS A 226 1.59 20.44 1.02
CA CYS A 226 2.58 21.51 0.97
C CYS A 226 2.27 22.61 -0.05
N ASN A 227 1.39 22.33 -1.03
CA ASN A 227 1.09 23.25 -2.14
C ASN A 227 -0.39 23.63 -2.23
N LEU A 228 -1.17 23.31 -1.20
CA LEU A 228 -2.54 23.80 -1.07
C LEU A 228 -2.47 25.28 -0.65
N ASP A 229 -2.96 26.18 -1.50
CA ASP A 229 -3.13 27.58 -1.11
C ASP A 229 -4.18 27.65 0.01
N ARG A 230 -3.79 28.20 1.17
CA ARG A 230 -4.67 28.45 2.32
C ARG A 230 -5.11 29.90 2.38
#